data_AF-A0A2I0TJJ4-F1
#
_entry.id   AF-A0A2I0TJJ4-F1
#
_cell.length_a   1.000
_cell.length_b   1.000
_cell.length_c   1.000
_cell.angle_alpha   90.00
_cell.angle_beta   90.00
_cell.angle_gamma   90.00
#
_symmetry.space_group_name_H-M   'P 1'
#
loop_
_entity.id
_entity.type
_entity.pdbx_description
1 polymer ?
#
loop_
_entity_poly.entity_id
_entity_poly.type
_entity_poly.pdbx_seq_one_letter_code
_entity_poly.pdbx_strand_id
1 'polypeptide(L)'
;MYRPHPNSQAPLRQAVGPGGDPILIQIPFSLFDLETWKNVAKSYQSDPVGITKRFQFLAKQHNPDWSDIQLLLDHMTETEKQLILKTAQDLANDHLKDLGEDIKDHFPLQDPHWDPNRGAHMRLLNAYRDWIIRGMERAIPKTINWSVLYAIRQGPKETPSEFLDKLRDTMRRHTPLDPGLEIGIQQLVSLFIGQSASDIQRKLQKLRPTESRNLETLLDEAWRVFSNREEEDRKKDKRALVAALQESKGLGVVVVVLMVVVVIIVVVVVVLVVMVVVVVFVVVVVIVVVVVVVMMVAVVGEVMVVVVFVVVLVVVDMVVAMAVVVVVVVVVVGWIPIVPGPFIF
;
A
#
# COMPACT_ATOMS: atom_id res chain seq x y z
N MET A 1 -3.34 42.66 -41.79
CA MET A 1 -2.99 43.87 -41.03
C MET A 1 -2.99 43.50 -39.55
N TYR A 2 -1.84 43.11 -39.01
CA TYR A 2 -1.69 42.67 -37.62
C TYR A 2 -1.33 43.91 -36.78
N ARG A 3 -2.19 44.34 -35.86
CA ARG A 3 -1.85 45.39 -34.87
C ARG A 3 -1.04 44.73 -33.75
N PRO A 4 0.21 45.14 -33.48
CA PRO A 4 0.90 44.73 -32.27
C PRO A 4 0.20 45.36 -31.06
N HIS A 5 0.06 44.58 -29.99
CA HIS A 5 -0.46 45.04 -28.70
C HIS A 5 0.50 46.08 -28.08
N PRO A 6 0.03 47.01 -27.23
CA PRO A 6 0.90 47.98 -26.57
C PRO A 6 1.73 47.25 -25.51
N ASN A 7 2.94 46.86 -25.89
CA ASN A 7 3.94 46.27 -25.01
C ASN A 7 4.23 47.22 -23.84
N SER A 8 4.16 46.71 -22.61
CA SER A 8 4.68 47.34 -21.37
C SER A 8 6.09 47.92 -21.63
N GLN A 9 6.26 49.23 -21.39
CA GLN A 9 7.47 49.98 -21.74
C GLN A 9 8.25 50.31 -20.45
N ALA A 10 9.53 49.93 -20.44
CA ALA A 10 10.39 50.02 -19.27
C ALA A 10 10.91 51.44 -18.98
N PRO A 11 11.13 51.82 -17.70
CA PRO A 11 11.49 53.17 -17.30
C PRO A 11 12.86 53.70 -17.68
N LEU A 12 13.94 52.90 -17.65
CA LEU A 12 15.22 53.33 -18.23
C LEU A 12 15.59 52.46 -19.42
N ARG A 13 15.76 53.08 -20.62
CA ARG A 13 16.22 52.41 -21.84
C ARG A 13 17.58 52.90 -22.28
N GLN A 14 18.44 51.99 -22.73
CA GLN A 14 19.65 52.35 -23.45
C GLN A 14 19.29 52.81 -24.87
N ALA A 15 19.70 54.02 -25.23
CA ALA A 15 19.55 54.65 -26.54
C ALA A 15 20.90 55.17 -27.02
N VAL A 16 21.03 55.47 -28.32
CA VAL A 16 22.24 56.08 -28.88
C VAL A 16 22.13 57.59 -28.72
N GLY A 17 23.06 58.19 -27.98
CA GLY A 17 23.12 59.62 -27.78
C GLY A 17 23.59 60.38 -29.03
N PRO A 18 23.50 61.71 -29.04
CA PRO A 18 23.89 62.55 -30.18
C PRO A 18 25.36 62.38 -30.62
N GLY A 19 26.23 61.88 -29.72
CA GLY A 19 27.64 61.60 -29.98
C GLY A 19 27.98 60.14 -30.30
N GLY A 20 26.98 59.24 -30.38
CA GLY A 20 27.19 57.81 -30.62
C GLY A 20 27.37 56.96 -29.35
N ASP A 21 27.54 57.59 -28.19
CA ASP A 21 27.65 56.89 -26.91
C ASP A 21 26.28 56.39 -26.41
N PRO A 22 26.23 55.25 -25.69
CA PRO A 22 24.98 54.79 -25.10
C PRO A 22 24.53 55.71 -23.96
N ILE A 23 23.31 56.24 -24.05
CA ILE A 23 22.65 57.03 -23.01
C ILE A 23 21.44 56.27 -22.47
N LEU A 24 21.13 56.45 -21.19
CA LEU A 24 19.89 55.98 -20.57
C LEU A 24 18.83 57.07 -20.70
N ILE A 25 17.71 56.75 -21.36
CA ILE A 25 16.54 57.61 -21.48
C ILE A 25 15.45 57.16 -20.51
N GLN A 26 14.78 58.13 -19.89
CA GLN A 26 13.68 57.90 -18.96
C GLN A 26 12.34 57.79 -19.70
N ILE A 27 11.57 56.78 -19.33
CA ILE A 27 10.24 56.48 -19.83
C ILE A 27 9.36 56.31 -18.58
N PRO A 28 8.20 56.98 -18.48
CA PRO A 28 7.34 56.77 -17.33
C PRO A 28 6.69 55.36 -17.39
N PHE A 29 6.40 54.78 -16.22
CA PHE A 29 5.53 53.60 -16.16
C PHE A 29 4.18 53.88 -16.83
N SER A 30 3.65 52.90 -17.56
CA SER A 30 2.30 53.03 -18.10
C SER A 30 1.27 52.97 -16.97
N LEU A 31 0.11 53.60 -17.16
CA LEU A 31 -1.00 53.51 -16.20
C LEU A 31 -1.42 52.05 -15.93
N PHE A 32 -1.30 51.18 -16.95
CA PHE A 32 -1.60 49.76 -16.80
C PHE A 32 -0.58 49.05 -15.89
N ASP A 33 0.72 49.35 -16.03
CA ASP A 33 1.76 48.79 -15.18
C ASP A 33 1.57 49.24 -13.72
N LEU A 34 1.21 50.50 -13.49
CA LEU A 34 0.94 51.05 -12.15
C LEU A 34 -0.30 50.43 -11.50
N GLU A 35 -1.42 50.28 -12.22
CA GLU A 35 -2.60 49.59 -11.68
C GLU A 35 -2.35 48.10 -11.43
N THR A 36 -1.53 47.45 -12.27
CA THR A 36 -1.10 46.07 -12.04
C THR A 36 -0.26 45.97 -10.77
N TRP A 37 0.73 46.85 -10.62
CA TRP A 37 1.56 46.93 -9.42
C TRP A 37 0.75 47.22 -8.16
N LYS A 38 -0.17 48.17 -8.20
CA LYS A 38 -1.09 48.51 -7.10
C LYS A 38 -1.87 47.29 -6.60
N ASN A 39 -2.38 46.47 -7.50
CA ASN A 39 -3.11 45.27 -7.11
C ASN A 39 -2.21 44.20 -6.47
N VAL A 40 -0.95 44.11 -6.90
CA VAL A 40 0.08 43.25 -6.30
C VAL A 40 0.52 43.78 -4.93
N ALA A 41 0.74 45.08 -4.80
CA ALA A 41 1.24 45.75 -3.61
C ALA A 41 0.27 45.67 -2.42
N LYS A 42 -1.06 45.61 -2.66
CA LYS A 42 -2.09 45.44 -1.61
C LYS A 42 -1.87 44.23 -0.69
N SER A 43 -1.21 43.19 -1.18
CA SER A 43 -0.91 41.97 -0.42
C SER A 43 0.46 41.99 0.28
N TYR A 44 1.12 43.15 0.36
CA TYR A 44 2.44 43.24 1.00
C TYR A 44 2.40 42.81 2.46
N GLN A 45 1.40 43.21 3.24
CA GLN A 45 1.26 42.76 4.63
C GLN A 45 1.11 41.24 4.81
N SER A 46 0.41 40.57 3.88
CA SER A 46 0.17 39.12 3.97
C SER A 46 1.30 38.28 3.37
N ASP A 47 2.02 38.79 2.37
CA ASP A 47 3.13 38.10 1.70
C ASP A 47 4.31 39.07 1.42
N PRO A 48 5.00 39.57 2.47
CA PRO A 48 6.07 40.55 2.28
C PRO A 48 7.21 39.99 1.43
N VAL A 49 7.51 38.69 1.57
CA VAL A 49 8.58 38.02 0.81
C VAL A 49 8.23 37.87 -0.67
N GLY A 50 7.02 37.40 -1.00
CA GLY A 50 6.60 37.21 -2.38
C GLY A 50 6.44 38.54 -3.12
N ILE A 51 5.92 39.58 -2.46
CA ILE A 51 5.83 40.93 -3.04
C ILE A 51 7.23 41.53 -3.24
N THR A 52 8.16 41.33 -2.30
CA THR A 52 9.54 41.80 -2.47
C THR A 52 10.25 41.13 -3.66
N LYS A 53 10.04 39.83 -3.90
CA LYS A 53 10.58 39.15 -5.09
C LYS A 53 10.03 39.75 -6.39
N ARG A 54 8.75 40.14 -6.42
CA ARG A 54 8.14 40.81 -7.58
C ARG A 54 8.74 42.20 -7.78
N PHE A 55 8.92 42.96 -6.70
CA PHE A 55 9.62 44.24 -6.74
C PHE A 55 11.05 44.08 -7.26
N GLN A 56 11.80 43.09 -6.78
CA GLN A 56 13.16 42.81 -7.24
C GLN A 56 13.21 42.47 -8.73
N PHE A 57 12.25 41.68 -9.23
CA PHE A 57 12.15 41.38 -10.65
C PHE A 57 11.87 42.64 -11.47
N LEU A 58 10.92 43.46 -11.02
CA LEU A 58 10.60 44.75 -11.62
C LEU A 58 11.85 45.64 -11.64
N ALA A 59 12.54 45.79 -10.51
CA ALA A 59 13.74 46.61 -10.40
C ALA A 59 14.85 46.17 -11.37
N LYS A 60 15.06 44.86 -11.56
CA LYS A 60 16.04 44.32 -12.51
C LYS A 60 15.66 44.57 -13.98
N GLN A 61 14.39 44.46 -14.31
CA GLN A 61 13.91 44.62 -15.69
C GLN A 61 13.82 46.09 -16.12
N HIS A 62 13.45 46.95 -15.17
CA HIS A 62 13.02 48.31 -15.43
C HIS A 62 14.03 49.37 -14.98
N ASN A 63 15.00 48.99 -14.14
CA ASN A 63 16.00 49.89 -13.56
C ASN A 63 15.37 51.21 -13.07
N PRO A 64 14.36 51.16 -12.17
CA PRO A 64 13.63 52.34 -11.74
C PRO A 64 14.57 53.33 -11.04
N ASP A 65 14.46 54.62 -11.34
CA ASP A 65 15.21 55.65 -10.62
C ASP A 65 14.64 55.89 -9.20
N TRP A 66 15.16 56.89 -8.48
CA TRP A 66 14.69 57.18 -7.12
C TRP A 66 13.19 57.53 -7.10
N SER A 67 12.73 58.35 -8.06
CA SER A 67 11.35 58.81 -8.16
C SER A 67 10.40 57.68 -8.55
N ASP A 68 10.82 56.81 -9.47
CA ASP A 68 10.12 55.60 -9.84
C ASP A 68 9.91 54.67 -8.63
N ILE A 69 10.93 54.52 -7.78
CA ILE A 69 10.84 53.70 -6.56
C ILE A 69 9.84 54.33 -5.57
N GLN A 70 9.88 55.64 -5.36
CA GLN A 70 8.90 56.32 -4.50
C GLN A 70 7.48 56.11 -5.02
N LEU A 71 7.26 56.26 -6.33
CA LEU A 71 5.98 56.04 -6.98
C LEU A 71 5.47 54.60 -6.78
N LEU A 72 6.35 53.60 -6.89
CA LEU A 72 5.97 52.21 -6.64
C LEU A 72 5.61 51.99 -5.16
N LEU A 73 6.35 52.57 -4.22
CA LEU A 73 6.06 52.47 -2.79
C LEU A 73 4.77 53.22 -2.41
N ASP A 74 4.39 54.29 -3.12
CA ASP A 74 3.15 55.04 -2.90
C ASP A 74 1.87 54.23 -3.19
N HIS A 75 1.99 53.11 -3.89
CA HIS A 75 0.88 52.19 -4.12
C HIS A 75 0.67 51.20 -2.95
N MET A 76 1.55 51.21 -1.95
CA MET A 76 1.37 50.53 -0.66
C MET A 76 0.66 51.47 0.32
N THR A 77 0.31 50.97 1.51
CA THR A 77 -0.18 51.86 2.58
C THR A 77 0.95 52.76 3.08
N GLU A 78 0.59 53.97 3.55
CA GLU A 78 1.57 54.91 4.13
C GLU A 78 2.38 54.26 5.26
N THR A 79 1.73 53.45 6.10
CA THR A 79 2.38 52.70 7.17
C THR A 79 3.41 51.71 6.66
N GLU A 80 3.10 50.98 5.59
CA GLU A 80 4.04 50.01 4.99
C GLU A 80 5.22 50.75 4.36
N LYS A 81 4.97 51.81 3.59
CA LYS A 81 6.01 52.65 2.99
C LYS A 81 6.98 53.19 4.03
N GLN A 82 6.46 53.81 5.10
CA GLN A 82 7.30 54.36 6.18
C GLN A 82 8.12 53.29 6.88
N LEU A 83 7.53 52.10 7.10
CA LEU A 83 8.22 50.98 7.72
C LEU A 83 9.35 50.45 6.83
N ILE A 84 9.10 50.28 5.53
CA ILE A 84 10.11 49.87 4.53
C ILE A 84 11.27 50.87 4.51
N LEU A 85 10.98 52.16 4.39
CA LEU A 85 11.99 53.21 4.32
C LEU A 85 12.83 53.26 5.59
N LYS A 86 12.20 53.20 6.76
CA LYS A 86 12.89 53.18 8.05
C LYS A 86 13.77 51.94 8.19
N THR A 87 13.25 50.75 7.90
CA THR A 87 14.03 49.51 8.00
C THR A 87 15.20 49.48 7.01
N ALA A 88 14.99 49.93 5.77
CA ALA A 88 16.06 50.08 4.79
C ALA A 88 17.14 51.05 5.28
N GLN A 89 16.73 52.18 5.84
CA GLN A 89 17.63 53.19 6.40
C GLN A 89 18.43 52.64 7.59
N ASP A 90 17.79 51.93 8.52
CA ASP A 90 18.46 51.33 9.68
C ASP A 90 19.53 50.31 9.23
N LEU A 91 19.20 49.46 8.25
CA LEU A 91 20.12 48.48 7.68
C LEU A 91 21.29 49.14 6.94
N ALA A 92 21.03 50.20 6.18
CA ALA A 92 22.06 50.98 5.51
C ALA A 92 22.97 51.66 6.53
N ASN A 93 22.40 52.23 7.60
CA ASN A 93 23.14 52.92 8.65
C ASN A 93 24.09 51.96 9.36
N ASP A 94 23.62 50.77 9.71
CA ASP A 94 24.45 49.78 10.39
C ASP A 94 25.60 49.29 9.50
N HIS A 95 25.38 49.14 8.20
CA HIS A 95 26.45 48.81 7.25
C HIS A 95 27.44 49.96 7.03
N LEU A 96 26.96 51.21 6.97
CA LEU A 96 27.80 52.39 6.71
C LEU A 96 28.58 52.84 7.95
N LYS A 97 28.09 52.57 9.17
CA LYS A 97 28.83 52.79 10.42
C LYS A 97 30.18 52.06 10.42
N ASP A 98 30.23 50.86 9.85
CA ASP A 98 31.47 50.08 9.72
C ASP A 98 32.46 50.72 8.72
N LEU A 99 31.97 51.58 7.82
CA LEU A 99 32.74 52.25 6.76
C LEU A 99 33.06 53.73 7.07
N GLY A 100 32.39 54.34 8.06
CA GLY A 100 32.56 55.75 8.43
C GLY A 100 31.93 56.76 7.47
N GLU A 101 30.97 56.33 6.64
CA GLU A 101 30.30 57.16 5.63
C GLU A 101 28.98 57.77 6.16
N ASP A 102 28.58 58.94 5.65
CA ASP A 102 27.30 59.57 6.02
C ASP A 102 26.13 58.92 5.27
N ILE A 103 25.14 58.41 6.01
CA ILE A 103 23.95 57.79 5.43
C ILE A 103 23.17 58.70 4.49
N LYS A 104 23.21 60.02 4.67
CA LYS A 104 22.42 60.96 3.86
C LYS A 104 22.77 60.91 2.37
N ASP A 105 24.02 60.61 2.05
CA ASP A 105 24.51 60.54 0.67
C ASP A 105 24.17 59.19 0.02
N HIS A 106 23.87 58.16 0.82
CA HIS A 106 23.65 56.78 0.36
C HIS A 106 22.17 56.36 0.43
N PHE A 107 21.40 56.95 1.34
CA PHE A 107 19.97 56.70 1.53
C PHE A 107 19.19 58.01 1.71
N PRO A 108 18.98 58.77 0.62
CA PRO A 108 18.24 60.03 0.67
C PRO A 108 16.74 59.78 0.81
N LEU A 109 16.10 60.54 1.71
CA LEU A 109 14.64 60.56 1.90
C LEU A 109 13.92 61.56 0.98
N GLN A 110 14.68 62.43 0.30
CA GLN A 110 14.21 63.43 -0.66
C GLN A 110 14.91 63.19 -2.00
N ASP A 111 14.38 63.73 -3.10
CA ASP A 111 14.93 63.50 -4.43
C ASP A 111 16.40 63.96 -4.51
N PRO A 112 17.36 63.04 -4.69
CA PRO A 112 18.77 63.38 -4.77
C PRO A 112 19.18 63.93 -6.14
N HIS A 113 18.28 63.98 -7.12
CA HIS A 113 18.55 64.39 -8.50
C HIS A 113 19.71 63.60 -9.13
N TRP A 114 19.78 62.30 -8.80
CA TRP A 114 20.77 61.40 -9.36
C TRP A 114 20.54 61.22 -10.86
N ASP A 115 21.63 61.21 -11.61
CA ASP A 115 21.58 61.13 -13.07
C ASP A 115 22.03 59.73 -13.47
N PRO A 116 21.14 58.89 -14.03
CA PRO A 116 21.48 57.52 -14.41
C PRO A 116 22.64 57.42 -15.39
N ASN A 117 22.94 58.47 -16.16
CA ASN A 117 24.04 58.50 -17.12
C ASN A 117 25.41 58.70 -16.47
N ARG A 118 25.45 59.12 -15.20
CA ARG A 118 26.70 59.26 -14.44
C ARG A 118 26.99 57.99 -13.66
N GLY A 119 28.13 57.35 -13.93
CA GLY A 119 28.50 56.08 -13.29
C GLY A 119 28.54 56.11 -11.76
N ALA A 120 28.91 57.25 -11.15
CA ALA A 120 28.85 57.43 -9.70
C ALA A 120 27.39 57.43 -9.17
N HIS A 121 26.49 58.14 -9.84
CA HIS A 121 25.09 58.24 -9.46
C HIS A 121 24.36 56.91 -9.71
N MET A 122 24.72 56.18 -10.77
CA MET A 122 24.21 54.82 -11.01
C MET A 122 24.60 53.84 -9.90
N ARG A 123 25.82 53.94 -9.35
CA ARG A 123 26.23 53.12 -8.19
C ARG A 123 25.38 53.42 -6.95
N LEU A 124 25.15 54.69 -6.65
CA LEU A 124 24.28 55.11 -5.54
C LEU A 124 22.84 54.63 -5.75
N LEU A 125 22.33 54.74 -6.97
CA LEU A 125 20.98 54.29 -7.31
C LEU A 125 20.82 52.77 -7.18
N ASN A 126 21.83 51.99 -7.58
CA ASN A 126 21.85 50.54 -7.37
C ASN A 126 21.89 50.19 -5.87
N ALA A 127 22.73 50.87 -5.08
CA ALA A 127 22.77 50.67 -3.64
C ALA A 127 21.43 51.01 -2.98
N TYR A 128 20.79 52.10 -3.39
CA TYR A 128 19.46 52.49 -2.91
C TYR A 128 18.40 51.42 -3.21
N ARG A 129 18.37 50.89 -4.44
CA ARG A 129 17.47 49.77 -4.82
C ARG A 129 17.68 48.55 -3.91
N ASP A 130 18.93 48.18 -3.66
CA ASP A 130 19.27 47.04 -2.80
C ASP A 130 18.83 47.27 -1.35
N TRP A 131 18.98 48.48 -0.82
CA TRP A 131 18.50 48.82 0.51
C TRP A 131 16.99 48.75 0.61
N ILE A 132 16.26 49.25 -0.40
CA ILE A 132 14.79 49.16 -0.45
C ILE A 132 14.34 47.70 -0.50
N ILE A 133 14.97 46.84 -1.32
CA ILE A 133 14.65 45.40 -1.36
C ILE A 133 14.85 44.77 0.02
N ARG A 134 15.98 45.04 0.69
CA ARG A 134 16.23 44.51 2.05
C ARG A 134 15.27 45.08 3.10
N GLY A 135 14.88 46.34 2.96
CA GLY A 135 13.86 46.99 3.75
C GLY A 135 12.52 46.29 3.59
N MET A 136 12.09 46.04 2.35
CA MET A 136 10.85 45.31 2.06
C MET A 136 10.86 43.88 2.60
N GLU A 137 12.00 43.18 2.56
CA GLU A 137 12.13 41.84 3.13
C GLU A 137 12.00 41.80 4.66
N ARG A 138 12.41 42.87 5.36
CA ARG A 138 12.55 42.90 6.82
C ARG A 138 11.58 43.82 7.54
N ALA A 139 10.89 44.70 6.83
CA ALA A 139 10.00 45.70 7.40
C ALA A 139 8.83 45.08 8.14
N ILE A 140 8.20 44.04 7.58
CA ILE A 140 7.13 43.30 8.25
C ILE A 140 7.75 42.06 8.90
N PRO A 141 7.85 42.01 10.25
CA PRO A 141 8.26 40.80 10.94
C PRO A 141 7.27 39.71 10.59
N LYS A 142 7.75 38.51 10.21
CA LYS A 142 6.88 37.35 9.99
C LYS A 142 5.93 37.23 11.18
N THR A 143 4.63 37.41 10.96
CA THR A 143 3.64 37.20 12.03
C THR A 143 3.80 35.75 12.50
N ILE A 144 4.04 35.56 13.80
CA ILE A 144 4.28 34.23 14.34
C ILE A 144 2.99 33.42 14.18
N ASN A 145 2.97 32.49 13.24
CA ASN A 145 1.82 31.60 13.07
C ASN A 145 1.89 30.47 14.10
N TRP A 146 1.60 30.81 15.35
CA TRP A 146 1.59 29.88 16.47
C TRP A 146 0.63 28.70 16.23
N SER A 147 -0.49 28.93 15.54
CA SER A 147 -1.48 27.87 15.28
C SER A 147 -0.88 26.69 14.53
N VAL A 148 -0.02 26.96 13.54
CA VAL A 148 0.65 25.91 12.75
C VAL A 148 1.68 25.17 13.59
N LEU A 149 2.47 25.89 14.42
CA LEU A 149 3.44 25.26 15.32
C LEU A 149 2.76 24.38 16.36
N TYR A 150 1.66 24.85 16.96
CA TYR A 150 0.95 24.11 18.00
C TYR A 150 0.11 22.93 17.47
N ALA A 151 -0.17 22.88 16.16
CA ALA A 151 -0.92 21.81 15.52
C ALA A 151 -0.09 20.54 15.25
N ILE A 152 1.25 20.65 15.21
CA ILE A 152 2.12 19.50 14.92
C ILE A 152 2.00 18.48 16.05
N ARG A 153 1.92 17.20 15.68
CA ARG A 153 2.00 16.05 16.59
C ARG A 153 2.94 15.02 16.00
N GLN A 154 3.70 14.34 16.86
CA GLN A 154 4.51 13.21 16.46
C GLN A 154 3.60 12.05 16.04
N GLY A 155 3.84 11.50 14.85
CA GLY A 155 3.15 10.30 14.37
C GLY A 155 3.52 9.04 15.17
N PRO A 156 2.67 8.00 15.18
CA PRO A 156 2.92 6.78 15.96
C PRO A 156 4.16 6.01 15.52
N LYS A 157 4.59 6.14 14.26
CA LYS A 157 5.80 5.52 13.71
C LYS A 157 6.89 6.53 13.33
N GLU A 158 6.63 7.82 13.56
CA GLU A 158 7.58 8.90 13.24
C GLU A 158 8.67 8.90 14.32
N THR A 159 9.93 8.86 13.90
CA THR A 159 11.06 8.82 14.84
C THR A 159 11.19 10.16 15.57
N PRO A 160 11.77 10.18 16.79
CA PRO A 160 12.02 11.43 17.52
C PRO A 160 12.85 12.46 16.73
N SER A 161 13.83 12.02 15.93
CA SER A 161 14.66 12.91 15.11
C SER A 161 13.86 13.52 13.95
N GLU A 162 13.10 12.72 13.20
CA GLU A 162 12.26 13.22 12.12
C GLU A 162 11.23 14.24 12.63
N PHE A 163 10.63 13.94 13.78
CA PHE A 163 9.70 14.85 14.43
C PHE A 163 10.35 16.18 14.82
N LEU A 164 11.57 16.14 15.40
CA LEU A 164 12.31 17.34 15.75
C LEU A 164 12.68 18.17 14.50
N ASP A 165 13.11 17.52 13.43
CA ASP A 165 13.46 18.21 12.19
C ASP A 165 12.25 18.86 11.54
N LYS A 166 11.08 18.21 11.59
CA LYS A 166 9.80 18.77 11.16
C LYS A 166 9.39 20.00 11.98
N LEU A 167 9.63 20.00 13.29
CA LEU A 167 9.42 21.19 14.14
C LEU A 167 10.35 22.35 13.76
N ARG A 168 11.65 22.07 13.56
CA ARG A 168 12.64 23.07 13.13
C ARG A 168 12.26 23.69 11.78
N ASP A 169 11.89 22.85 10.83
CA ASP A 169 11.53 23.24 9.48
C ASP A 169 10.23 24.09 9.46
N THR A 170 9.24 23.70 10.25
CA THR A 170 8.01 24.48 10.41
C THR A 170 8.27 25.82 11.09
N MET A 171 9.12 25.86 12.13
CA MET A 171 9.52 27.10 12.79
C MET A 171 10.18 28.05 11.79
N ARG A 172 11.16 27.59 11.00
CA ARG A 172 11.83 28.40 9.96
C ARG A 172 10.85 28.98 8.93
N ARG A 173 9.84 28.20 8.53
CA ARG A 173 8.86 28.61 7.52
C ARG A 173 7.82 29.59 8.05
N HIS A 174 7.32 29.38 9.26
CA HIS A 174 6.11 30.03 9.75
C HIS A 174 6.33 30.99 10.93
N THR A 175 7.56 31.14 11.40
CA THR A 175 7.93 32.10 12.45
C THR A 175 9.23 32.83 12.08
N PRO A 176 9.50 34.00 12.70
CA PRO A 176 10.79 34.66 12.61
C PRO A 176 11.82 34.10 13.60
N LEU A 177 11.48 33.07 14.39
CA LEU A 177 12.39 32.48 15.37
C LEU A 177 13.42 31.60 14.65
N ASP A 178 14.70 31.86 14.91
CA ASP A 178 15.76 30.95 14.50
C ASP A 178 15.83 29.75 15.45
N PRO A 179 15.64 28.50 14.97
CA PRO A 179 15.73 27.30 15.80
C PRO A 179 17.12 27.05 16.39
N GLY A 180 18.17 27.74 15.94
CA GLY A 180 19.53 27.67 16.48
C GLY A 180 19.82 28.67 17.60
N LEU A 181 18.98 29.69 17.78
CA LEU A 181 19.13 30.67 18.86
C LEU A 181 18.43 30.21 20.13
N GLU A 182 18.87 30.72 21.28
CA GLU A 182 18.37 30.33 22.61
C GLU A 182 16.83 30.35 22.70
N ILE A 183 16.20 31.43 22.21
CA ILE A 183 14.73 31.57 22.21
C ILE A 183 14.06 30.48 21.35
N GLY A 184 14.63 30.17 20.18
CA GLY A 184 14.13 29.11 19.31
C GLY A 184 14.28 27.72 19.93
N ILE A 185 15.42 27.46 20.58
CA ILE A 185 15.68 26.21 21.30
C ILE A 185 14.69 26.03 22.45
N GLN A 186 14.44 27.06 23.27
CA GLN A 186 13.46 27.00 24.36
C GLN A 186 12.05 26.67 23.83
N GLN A 187 11.67 27.25 22.69
CA GLN A 187 10.39 26.96 22.07
C GLN A 187 10.33 25.53 21.52
N LEU A 188 11.40 25.05 20.88
CA LEU A 188 11.51 23.68 20.39
C LEU A 188 11.39 22.66 21.53
N VAL A 189 12.04 22.93 22.67
CA VAL A 189 11.93 22.11 23.88
C VAL A 189 10.48 21.99 24.33
N SER A 190 9.77 23.11 24.46
CA SER A 190 8.36 23.13 24.87
C SER A 190 7.46 22.36 23.91
N LEU A 191 7.63 22.58 22.59
CA LEU A 191 6.88 21.89 21.54
C LEU A 191 7.20 20.39 21.53
N PHE A 192 8.47 20.01 21.60
CA PHE A 192 8.90 18.62 21.58
C PHE A 192 8.30 17.84 22.76
N ILE A 193 8.32 18.37 23.98
CA ILE A 193 7.68 17.74 25.15
C ILE A 193 6.15 17.69 24.99
N GLY A 194 5.53 18.78 24.54
CA GLY A 194 4.08 18.91 24.45
C GLY A 194 3.43 18.11 23.31
N GLN A 195 4.19 17.82 22.26
CA GLN A 195 3.64 17.30 20.99
C GLN A 195 4.22 15.93 20.58
N SER A 196 5.19 15.41 21.34
CA SER A 196 5.64 14.02 21.20
C SER A 196 4.49 13.02 21.42
N ALA A 197 4.70 11.79 20.97
CA ALA A 197 3.79 10.69 21.21
C ALA A 197 3.54 10.50 22.73
N SER A 198 2.36 10.01 23.12
CA SER A 198 1.88 10.06 24.51
C SER A 198 2.79 9.33 25.53
N ASP A 199 3.40 8.22 25.12
CA ASP A 199 4.39 7.46 25.88
C ASP A 199 5.71 8.23 26.06
N ILE A 200 6.22 8.82 24.99
CA ILE A 200 7.42 9.67 24.99
C ILE A 200 7.16 10.91 25.84
N GLN A 201 6.08 11.64 25.58
CA GLN A 201 5.66 12.82 26.33
C GLN A 201 5.62 12.56 27.83
N ARG A 202 4.97 11.47 28.27
CA ARG A 202 4.88 11.10 29.69
C ARG A 202 6.25 10.85 30.31
N LYS A 203 7.21 10.36 29.54
CA LYS A 203 8.59 10.16 30.00
C LYS A 203 9.33 11.48 30.09
N LEU A 204 9.25 12.32 29.05
CA LEU A 204 9.92 13.62 29.01
C LEU A 204 9.44 14.57 30.10
N GLN A 205 8.14 14.56 30.42
CA GLN A 205 7.56 15.38 31.52
C GLN A 205 8.08 15.00 32.91
N LYS A 206 8.66 13.81 33.09
CA LYS A 206 9.20 13.33 34.37
C LYS A 206 10.69 13.62 34.56
N LEU A 207 11.35 14.17 33.55
CA LEU A 207 12.76 14.53 33.63
C LEU A 207 12.99 15.70 34.59
N ARG A 208 14.22 15.82 35.09
CA ARG A 208 14.57 16.95 35.97
C ARG A 208 14.48 18.26 35.19
N PRO A 209 14.17 19.40 35.84
CA PRO A 209 14.06 20.70 35.17
C PRO A 209 15.30 21.14 34.38
N THR A 210 16.49 20.65 34.76
CA THR A 210 17.75 20.91 34.06
C THR A 210 17.88 20.09 32.77
N GLU A 211 17.46 18.83 32.82
CA GLU A 211 17.48 17.90 31.68
C GLU A 211 16.38 18.25 30.67
N SER A 212 15.21 18.66 31.16
CA SER A 212 14.07 19.03 30.31
C SER A 212 14.25 20.34 29.55
N ARG A 213 15.32 21.10 29.81
CA ARG A 213 15.71 22.30 29.04
C ARG A 213 16.75 21.99 27.95
N ASN A 214 17.35 20.80 27.97
CA ASN A 214 18.33 20.40 26.97
C ASN A 214 17.67 19.54 25.89
N LEU A 215 17.62 20.07 24.68
CA LEU A 215 17.00 19.42 23.53
C LEU A 215 17.68 18.09 23.15
N GLU A 216 18.99 17.98 23.34
CA GLU A 216 19.76 16.76 23.07
C GLU A 216 19.38 15.66 24.06
N THR A 217 19.33 15.99 25.36
CA THR A 217 18.89 15.06 26.41
C THR A 217 17.46 14.59 26.20
N LEU A 218 16.56 15.49 25.78
CA LEU A 218 15.19 15.13 25.43
C LEU A 218 15.13 14.17 24.24
N LEU A 219 15.94 14.42 23.21
CA LEU A 219 15.99 13.60 22.01
C LEU A 219 16.49 12.18 22.32
N ASP A 220 17.55 12.06 23.13
CA ASP A 220 18.09 10.76 23.57
C ASP A 220 17.06 9.96 24.36
N GLU A 221 16.37 10.61 25.29
CA GLU A 221 15.32 9.96 26.09
C GLU A 221 14.14 9.52 25.21
N ALA A 222 13.74 10.35 24.25
CA ALA A 222 12.69 10.02 23.30
C ALA A 222 13.09 8.81 22.43
N TRP A 223 14.35 8.74 21.97
CA TRP A 223 14.89 7.59 21.24
C TRP A 223 14.86 6.31 22.06
N ARG A 224 15.19 6.40 23.35
CA ARG A 224 15.14 5.26 24.27
C ARG A 224 13.73 4.71 24.40
N VAL A 225 12.73 5.59 24.58
CA VAL A 225 11.32 5.19 24.68
C VAL A 225 10.82 4.60 23.36
N PHE A 226 11.10 5.27 22.24
CA PHE A 226 10.70 4.82 20.91
C PHE A 226 11.28 3.44 20.57
N SER A 227 12.57 3.24 20.78
CA SER A 227 13.25 1.96 20.53
C SER A 227 12.67 0.83 21.37
N ASN A 228 12.40 1.09 22.66
CA ASN A 228 11.79 0.10 23.55
C ASN A 228 10.38 -0.31 23.07
N ARG A 229 9.58 0.66 22.60
CA ARG A 229 8.25 0.38 22.03
C ARG A 229 8.34 -0.48 20.77
N GLU A 230 9.20 -0.12 19.82
CA GLU A 230 9.40 -0.89 18.59
C GLU A 230 9.88 -2.33 18.88
N GLU A 231 10.73 -2.51 19.88
CA GLU A 231 11.12 -3.84 20.31
C GLU A 231 9.97 -4.66 20.90
N GLU A 232 9.13 -4.05 21.74
CA GLU A 232 7.96 -4.71 22.32
C GLU A 232 6.96 -5.10 21.25
N ASP A 233 6.67 -4.22 20.30
CA ASP A 233 5.72 -4.49 19.21
C ASP A 233 6.26 -5.58 18.29
N ARG A 234 7.56 -5.55 17.94
CA ARG A 234 8.21 -6.65 17.23
C ARG A 234 8.16 -7.98 18.00
N LYS A 235 8.27 -7.96 19.33
CA LYS A 235 8.14 -9.16 20.17
C LYS A 235 6.69 -9.68 20.17
N LYS A 236 5.70 -8.79 20.24
CA LYS A 236 4.28 -9.16 20.13
C LYS A 236 3.96 -9.76 18.77
N ASP A 237 4.42 -9.15 17.68
CA ASP A 237 4.23 -9.65 16.32
C ASP A 237 4.85 -11.02 16.13
N LYS A 238 6.07 -11.24 16.63
CA LYS A 238 6.72 -12.57 16.64
C LYS A 238 5.92 -13.60 17.43
N ARG A 239 5.40 -13.23 18.62
CA ARG A 239 4.57 -14.13 19.44
C ARG A 239 3.26 -14.47 18.75
N ALA A 240 2.61 -13.49 18.13
CA ALA A 240 1.37 -13.69 17.36
C ALA A 240 1.61 -14.62 16.15
N LEU A 241 2.71 -14.41 15.41
CA LEU A 241 3.10 -15.28 14.30
C LEU A 241 3.38 -16.72 14.76
N VAL A 242 4.08 -16.89 15.87
CA VAL A 242 4.35 -18.22 16.45
C VAL A 242 3.07 -18.90 16.92
N ALA A 243 2.15 -18.16 17.56
CA ALA A 243 0.85 -18.69 17.98
C ALA A 243 0.01 -19.15 16.77
N ALA A 244 -0.06 -18.34 15.71
CA ALA A 244 -0.76 -18.71 14.48
C ALA A 244 -0.16 -19.96 13.81
N LEU A 245 1.17 -20.10 13.82
CA LEU A 245 1.85 -21.31 13.33
C LEU A 245 1.53 -22.54 14.18
N GLN A 246 1.43 -22.41 15.51
CA GLN A 246 1.04 -23.51 16.39
C GLN A 246 -0.40 -23.97 16.14
N GLU A 247 -1.33 -23.04 15.94
CA GLU A 247 -2.72 -23.37 15.56
C GLU A 247 -2.78 -24.12 14.22
N SER A 248 -1.99 -23.69 13.23
CA SER A 248 -1.95 -24.37 11.92
C SER A 248 -1.43 -25.80 12.00
N LYS A 249 -0.46 -26.09 12.89
CA LYS A 249 0.07 -27.44 13.12
C LYS A 249 -0.99 -28.35 13.75
N GLY A 250 -1.79 -27.85 14.69
CA GLY A 250 -2.90 -28.59 15.27
C GLY A 250 -3.92 -29.02 14.21
N LEU A 251 -4.26 -28.11 13.29
CA LEU A 251 -5.14 -28.41 12.16
C LEU A 251 -4.54 -29.49 11.23
N GLY A 252 -3.24 -29.38 10.94
CA GLY A 252 -2.52 -30.35 10.11
C GLY A 252 -2.55 -31.77 10.69
N VAL A 253 -2.36 -31.92 12.01
CA VAL A 253 -2.45 -33.24 12.66
C VAL A 253 -3.86 -33.80 12.58
N VAL A 254 -4.90 -32.99 12.81
CA VAL A 254 -6.30 -33.45 12.69
C VAL A 254 -6.62 -33.89 11.27
N VAL A 255 -6.17 -33.15 10.25
CA VAL A 255 -6.37 -33.52 8.84
C VAL A 255 -5.65 -34.83 8.50
N VAL A 256 -4.41 -35.02 8.98
CA VAL A 256 -3.67 -36.26 8.77
C VAL A 256 -4.37 -37.44 9.45
N VAL A 257 -4.82 -37.28 10.70
CA VAL A 257 -5.57 -38.33 11.43
C VAL A 257 -6.88 -38.65 10.70
N LEU A 258 -7.63 -37.64 10.27
CA LEU A 258 -8.87 -37.83 9.52
C LEU A 258 -8.61 -38.58 8.20
N MET A 259 -7.56 -38.20 7.45
CA MET A 259 -7.16 -38.92 6.24
C MET A 259 -6.82 -40.38 6.53
N VAL A 260 -6.05 -40.66 7.58
CA VAL A 260 -5.71 -42.02 7.98
C VAL A 260 -6.97 -42.83 8.33
N VAL A 261 -7.89 -42.23 9.09
CA VAL A 261 -9.17 -42.87 9.44
C VAL A 261 -10.00 -43.16 8.19
N VAL A 262 -10.11 -42.21 7.26
CA VAL A 262 -10.83 -42.40 5.99
C VAL A 262 -10.20 -43.54 5.17
N VAL A 263 -8.86 -43.57 5.07
CA VAL A 263 -8.15 -44.65 4.36
C VAL A 263 -8.43 -46.01 5.00
N ILE A 264 -8.37 -46.11 6.33
CA ILE A 264 -8.70 -47.35 7.05
C ILE A 264 -10.13 -47.79 6.76
N ILE A 265 -11.11 -46.87 6.83
CA ILE A 265 -12.52 -47.17 6.52
C ILE A 265 -12.66 -47.69 5.09
N VAL A 266 -12.04 -47.03 4.11
CA VAL A 266 -12.07 -47.46 2.70
C VAL A 266 -11.49 -48.87 2.55
N VAL A 267 -10.34 -49.15 3.17
CA VAL A 267 -9.72 -50.48 3.13
C VAL A 267 -10.64 -51.53 3.74
N VAL A 268 -11.25 -51.26 4.90
CA VAL A 268 -12.19 -52.19 5.56
C VAL A 268 -13.41 -52.46 4.67
N VAL A 269 -13.98 -51.43 4.04
CA VAL A 269 -15.12 -51.57 3.11
C VAL A 269 -14.73 -52.42 1.91
N VAL A 270 -13.56 -52.18 1.31
CA VAL A 270 -13.07 -52.98 0.17
C VAL A 270 -12.92 -54.44 0.56
N VAL A 271 -12.32 -54.73 1.72
CA VAL A 271 -12.16 -56.11 2.22
C VAL A 271 -13.52 -56.78 2.43
N LEU A 272 -14.50 -56.07 3.02
CA LEU A 272 -15.86 -56.58 3.20
C LEU A 272 -16.54 -56.88 1.86
N VAL A 273 -16.43 -55.99 0.88
CA VAL A 273 -17.00 -56.20 -0.47
C VAL A 273 -16.38 -57.43 -1.12
N VAL A 274 -15.05 -57.57 -1.07
CA VAL A 274 -14.35 -58.74 -1.61
C VAL A 274 -14.82 -60.02 -0.90
N MET A 275 -14.94 -60.00 0.43
CA MET A 275 -15.44 -61.14 1.19
C MET A 275 -16.86 -61.55 0.75
N VAL A 276 -17.78 -60.58 0.59
CA VAL A 276 -19.14 -60.84 0.11
C VAL A 276 -19.13 -61.45 -1.29
N VAL A 277 -18.32 -60.92 -2.20
CA VAL A 277 -18.20 -61.45 -3.57
C VAL A 277 -17.70 -62.90 -3.54
N VAL A 278 -16.69 -63.21 -2.72
CA VAL A 278 -16.18 -64.59 -2.56
C VAL A 278 -17.27 -65.52 -2.02
N VAL A 279 -18.02 -65.10 -0.99
CA VAL A 279 -19.12 -65.91 -0.43
C VAL A 279 -20.19 -66.16 -1.48
N VAL A 280 -20.62 -65.13 -2.22
CA VAL A 280 -21.61 -65.27 -3.31
C VAL A 280 -21.08 -66.23 -4.38
N PHE A 281 -19.83 -66.10 -4.78
CA PHE A 281 -19.21 -67.00 -5.76
C PHE A 281 -19.23 -68.46 -5.28
N VAL A 282 -18.84 -68.73 -4.03
CA VAL A 282 -18.87 -70.07 -3.44
C VAL A 282 -20.30 -70.62 -3.42
N VAL A 283 -21.29 -69.82 -3.02
CA VAL A 283 -22.70 -70.23 -3.01
C VAL A 283 -23.18 -70.59 -4.41
N VAL A 284 -22.86 -69.76 -5.43
CA VAL A 284 -23.21 -70.05 -6.83
C VAL A 284 -22.57 -71.35 -7.30
N VAL A 285 -21.28 -71.57 -7.01
CA VAL A 285 -20.59 -72.81 -7.37
C VAL A 285 -21.26 -74.02 -6.71
N VAL A 286 -21.60 -73.94 -5.42
CA VAL A 286 -22.31 -75.01 -4.71
C VAL A 286 -23.68 -75.29 -5.35
N ILE A 287 -24.45 -74.26 -5.67
CA ILE A 287 -25.76 -74.41 -6.34
C ILE A 287 -25.58 -75.11 -7.69
N VAL A 288 -24.61 -74.68 -8.51
CA VAL A 288 -24.34 -75.29 -9.82
C VAL A 288 -23.97 -76.77 -9.66
N VAL A 289 -23.08 -77.11 -8.72
CA VAL A 289 -22.70 -78.49 -8.45
C VAL A 289 -23.92 -79.32 -8.04
N VAL A 290 -24.76 -78.82 -7.13
CA VAL A 290 -25.99 -79.50 -6.70
C VAL A 290 -26.94 -79.73 -7.87
N VAL A 291 -27.17 -78.72 -8.71
CA VAL A 291 -28.03 -78.84 -9.91
C VAL A 291 -27.50 -79.89 -10.88
N VAL A 292 -26.19 -79.91 -11.14
CA VAL A 292 -25.55 -80.91 -12.02
C VAL A 292 -25.71 -82.32 -11.44
N VAL A 293 -25.50 -82.49 -10.14
CA VAL A 293 -25.67 -83.80 -9.48
C VAL A 293 -27.13 -84.26 -9.55
N VAL A 294 -28.09 -83.38 -9.28
CA VAL A 294 -29.52 -83.70 -9.37
C VAL A 294 -29.91 -84.10 -10.80
N MET A 295 -29.44 -83.35 -11.81
CA MET A 295 -29.64 -83.71 -13.23
C MET A 295 -29.05 -85.07 -13.58
N MET A 296 -27.81 -85.36 -13.15
CA MET A 296 -27.17 -86.67 -13.35
C MET A 296 -28.02 -87.80 -12.76
N VAL A 297 -28.50 -87.65 -11.52
CA VAL A 297 -29.34 -88.65 -10.86
C VAL A 297 -30.67 -88.84 -11.60
N ALA A 298 -31.30 -87.76 -12.06
CA ALA A 298 -32.54 -87.83 -12.83
C ALA A 298 -32.35 -88.60 -14.15
N VAL A 299 -31.30 -88.28 -14.92
CA VAL A 299 -30.97 -88.97 -16.18
C VAL A 299 -30.67 -90.45 -15.95
N VAL A 300 -29.87 -90.78 -14.93
CA VAL A 300 -29.59 -92.18 -14.57
C VAL A 300 -30.88 -92.92 -14.17
N GLY A 301 -31.76 -92.25 -13.43
CA GLY A 301 -33.08 -92.77 -13.05
C GLY A 301 -33.95 -93.09 -14.27
N GLU A 302 -34.07 -92.17 -15.23
CA GLU A 302 -34.81 -92.40 -16.47
C GLU A 302 -34.23 -93.55 -17.30
N VAL A 303 -32.91 -93.59 -17.47
CA VAL A 303 -32.22 -94.67 -18.20
C VAL A 303 -32.46 -96.02 -17.54
N MET A 304 -32.39 -96.11 -16.21
CA MET A 304 -32.70 -97.33 -15.46
C MET A 304 -34.13 -97.81 -15.71
N VAL A 305 -35.13 -96.91 -15.67
CA VAL A 305 -36.53 -97.27 -15.94
C VAL A 305 -36.69 -97.85 -17.34
N VAL A 306 -36.06 -97.25 -18.36
CA VAL A 306 -36.08 -97.74 -19.74
C VAL A 306 -35.42 -99.12 -19.83
N VAL A 307 -34.25 -99.32 -19.21
CA VAL A 307 -33.55 -100.61 -19.21
C VAL A 307 -34.41 -101.69 -18.54
N VAL A 308 -35.00 -101.42 -17.37
CA VAL A 308 -35.89 -102.36 -16.69
C VAL A 308 -37.10 -102.70 -17.56
N PHE A 309 -37.72 -101.71 -18.20
CA PHE A 309 -38.84 -101.93 -19.10
C PHE A 309 -38.47 -102.83 -20.28
N VAL A 310 -37.31 -102.60 -20.91
CA VAL A 310 -36.79 -103.45 -22.00
C VAL A 310 -36.52 -104.87 -21.51
N VAL A 311 -35.89 -105.03 -20.34
CA VAL A 311 -35.65 -106.36 -19.75
C VAL A 311 -36.96 -107.10 -19.49
N VAL A 312 -37.97 -106.42 -18.94
CA VAL A 312 -39.29 -107.00 -18.70
C VAL A 312 -39.93 -107.44 -20.02
N LEU A 313 -39.89 -106.61 -21.06
CA LEU A 313 -40.41 -106.99 -22.39
C LEU A 313 -39.72 -108.23 -22.95
N VAL A 314 -38.38 -108.29 -22.88
CA VAL A 314 -37.62 -109.46 -23.35
C VAL A 314 -37.97 -110.73 -22.58
N VAL A 315 -38.14 -110.63 -21.26
CA VAL A 315 -38.54 -111.78 -20.43
C VAL A 315 -39.97 -112.22 -20.77
N VAL A 316 -40.89 -111.27 -20.95
CA VAL A 316 -42.27 -111.56 -21.36
C VAL A 316 -42.28 -112.26 -22.72
N ASP A 317 -41.56 -111.73 -23.70
CA ASP A 317 -41.43 -112.33 -25.03
C ASP A 317 -40.86 -113.75 -24.95
N MET A 318 -39.84 -113.99 -24.12
CA MET A 318 -39.26 -115.31 -23.91
C MET A 318 -40.26 -116.29 -23.26
N VAL A 319 -41.04 -115.84 -22.26
CA VAL A 319 -42.07 -116.67 -21.61
C VAL A 319 -43.19 -116.99 -22.59
N VAL A 320 -43.63 -116.03 -23.39
CA VAL A 320 -44.62 -116.24 -24.45
C VAL A 320 -44.09 -117.22 -25.48
N ALA A 321 -42.84 -117.06 -25.94
CA ALA A 321 -42.21 -117.99 -26.87
C ALA A 321 -42.11 -119.40 -26.28
N MET A 322 -41.69 -119.55 -25.02
CA MET A 322 -41.69 -120.82 -24.29
C MET A 322 -43.09 -121.43 -24.20
N ALA A 323 -44.11 -120.64 -23.87
CA ALA A 323 -45.50 -121.12 -23.81
C ALA A 323 -45.97 -121.61 -25.19
N VAL A 324 -45.63 -120.89 -26.26
CA VAL A 324 -45.90 -121.32 -27.64
C VAL A 324 -45.18 -122.63 -27.95
N VAL A 325 -43.90 -122.78 -27.58
CA VAL A 325 -43.16 -124.05 -27.76
C VAL A 325 -43.82 -125.17 -26.97
N VAL A 326 -44.21 -124.96 -25.70
CA VAL A 326 -44.90 -125.96 -24.88
C VAL A 326 -46.22 -126.36 -25.52
N VAL A 327 -47.03 -125.39 -25.96
CA VAL A 327 -48.29 -125.67 -26.67
C VAL A 327 -48.02 -126.48 -27.93
N VAL A 328 -47.03 -126.11 -28.75
CA VAL A 328 -46.64 -126.86 -29.94
C VAL A 328 -46.19 -128.27 -29.57
N VAL A 329 -45.35 -128.45 -28.55
CA VAL A 329 -44.88 -129.78 -28.10
C VAL A 329 -46.05 -130.63 -27.60
N VAL A 330 -46.97 -130.08 -26.79
CA VAL A 330 -48.15 -130.81 -26.31
C VAL A 330 -49.06 -131.19 -27.48
N VAL A 331 -49.25 -130.28 -28.45
CA VAL A 331 -50.07 -130.52 -29.65
C VAL A 331 -49.39 -131.46 -30.65
N VAL A 332 -48.07 -131.54 -30.71
CA VAL A 332 -47.35 -132.42 -31.66
C VAL A 332 -47.05 -133.80 -31.04
N VAL A 333 -46.63 -133.85 -29.77
CA VAL A 333 -46.27 -135.09 -29.07
C VAL A 333 -47.49 -135.79 -28.47
N GLY A 334 -48.54 -135.04 -28.09
CA GLY A 334 -49.78 -135.59 -27.54
C GLY A 334 -50.61 -136.43 -28.53
N TRP A 335 -50.20 -136.51 -29.79
CA TRP A 335 -50.89 -137.24 -30.87
C TRP A 335 -50.14 -138.48 -31.33
N ILE A 336 -49.33 -139.10 -30.46
CA ILE A 336 -48.84 -140.46 -30.70
C ILE A 336 -49.79 -141.45 -29.99
N PRO A 337 -50.79 -142.03 -30.70
CA PRO A 337 -51.72 -142.98 -30.10
C PRO A 337 -51.03 -144.31 -29.78
N ILE A 338 -51.03 -144.66 -28.50
CA ILE A 338 -50.75 -146.01 -27.97
C ILE A 338 -51.92 -146.90 -28.37
N VAL A 339 -51.69 -147.87 -29.25
CA VAL A 339 -52.69 -148.85 -29.70
C VAL A 339 -52.65 -150.09 -28.79
N PRO A 340 -53.78 -150.57 -28.22
CA PRO A 340 -53.81 -151.76 -27.38
C PRO A 340 -54.29 -153.03 -28.11
N GLY A 341 -53.71 -154.18 -27.74
CA GLY A 341 -54.29 -155.54 -27.84
C GLY A 341 -53.37 -156.60 -28.48
N PRO A 342 -53.64 -157.93 -28.32
CA PRO A 342 -54.56 -158.60 -27.38
C PRO A 342 -53.96 -159.81 -26.62
N PHE A 343 -54.73 -160.31 -25.64
CA PHE A 343 -54.61 -161.61 -24.98
C PHE A 343 -54.55 -162.79 -25.96
N ILE A 344 -53.60 -163.72 -25.81
CA ILE A 344 -53.73 -165.19 -25.96
C ILE A 344 -52.69 -165.87 -25.04
N PHE A 345 -53.17 -166.79 -24.18
CA PHE A 345 -52.52 -167.81 -23.32
C PHE A 345 -51.25 -167.51 -22.51
#